data_AF-A0AAU8CGM6-F1
#
_entry.id   AF-A0AAU8CGM6-F1
#
_cell.length_a   1.000
_cell.length_b   1.000
_cell.length_c   1.000
_cell.angle_alpha   90.00
_cell.angle_beta   90.00
_cell.angle_gamma   90.00
#
_symmetry.space_group_name_H-M   'P 1'
#
loop_
_entity.id
_entity.type
_entity.pdbx_description
1 polymer ?
#
loop_
_entity_poly.entity_id
_entity_poly.type
_entity_poly.pdbx_seq_one_letter_code
_entity_poly.pdbx_strand_id
1 'polypeptide(L)'
;MGLFDTVELYDDVHLPEYPEGIAPAEDVDWQTKGIDRPTMTTFRITADGRLLEEEWHTEAVPPEDRPYASRDDVDEEDLLYMAGCRNRVHDGWIERDDYHGRFKLTHSFENLDTLVTYQVTFTHGQLEGFERLQ
;
A
#
# COMPACT_ATOMS: atom_id res chain seq x y z
N MET A 1 -11.77 -8.65 -7.05
CA MET A 1 -10.79 -7.59 -6.79
C MET A 1 -9.42 -8.23 -6.72
N GLY A 2 -8.41 -7.69 -7.40
CA GLY A 2 -7.06 -8.26 -7.42
C GLY A 2 -6.20 -7.71 -6.28
N LEU A 3 -5.13 -8.41 -5.93
CA LEU A 3 -4.12 -7.92 -4.98
C LEU A 3 -3.45 -6.65 -5.53
N PHE A 4 -3.22 -5.68 -4.66
CA PHE A 4 -2.48 -4.45 -4.89
C PHE A 4 -1.68 -4.13 -3.64
N ASP A 5 -0.63 -3.36 -3.82
CA ASP A 5 0.16 -2.77 -2.75
C ASP A 5 -0.29 -1.33 -2.55
N THR A 6 0.02 -0.75 -1.39
CA THR A 6 -0.29 0.65 -1.07
C THR A 6 1.00 1.46 -1.05
N VAL A 7 0.93 2.73 -1.44
CA VAL A 7 2.02 3.70 -1.39
C VAL A 7 1.53 4.93 -0.64
N GLU A 8 2.22 5.26 0.44
CA GLU A 8 2.03 6.48 1.24
C GLU A 8 3.11 7.50 0.84
N LEU A 9 2.76 8.79 0.84
CA LEU A 9 3.68 9.88 0.50
C LEU A 9 3.92 10.75 1.74
N TYR A 10 5.14 11.27 1.90
CA TYR A 10 5.43 12.26 2.93
C TYR A 10 4.96 13.66 2.49
N ASP A 11 4.64 14.53 3.44
CA ASP A 11 4.06 15.88 3.23
C ASP A 11 4.83 16.74 2.19
N ASP A 12 6.15 16.61 2.12
CA ASP A 12 7.00 17.39 1.20
C ASP A 12 7.17 16.75 -0.20
N VAL A 13 6.50 15.63 -0.48
CA VAL A 13 6.56 14.96 -1.79
C VAL A 13 5.65 15.69 -2.79
N HIS A 14 6.28 16.33 -3.78
CA HIS A 14 5.54 17.05 -4.81
C HIS A 14 5.05 16.13 -5.94
N LEU A 15 3.74 16.08 -6.14
CA LEU A 15 3.11 15.48 -7.32
C LEU A 15 2.79 16.56 -8.37
N PRO A 16 3.31 16.46 -9.61
CA PRO A 16 2.99 17.42 -10.66
C PRO A 16 1.52 17.30 -11.08
N GLU A 17 0.91 18.43 -11.47
CA GLU A 17 -0.48 18.46 -11.95
C GLU A 17 -1.47 17.79 -10.97
N TYR A 18 -1.18 17.88 -9.67
CA TYR A 18 -2.06 17.37 -8.64
C TYR A 18 -3.39 18.13 -8.67
N PRO A 19 -4.55 17.44 -8.66
CA PRO A 19 -5.84 18.12 -8.71
C PRO A 19 -5.99 19.15 -7.58
N GLU A 20 -6.52 20.32 -7.91
CA GLU A 20 -6.80 21.35 -6.90
C GLU A 20 -8.08 21.01 -6.12
N GLY A 21 -8.09 21.32 -4.82
CA GLY A 21 -9.29 21.19 -3.98
C GLY A 21 -9.63 19.77 -3.53
N ILE A 22 -8.70 18.82 -3.67
CA ILE A 22 -8.79 17.49 -3.06
C ILE A 22 -7.92 17.39 -1.80
N ALA A 23 -7.98 16.25 -1.11
CA ALA A 23 -7.12 15.96 0.05
C ALA A 23 -5.64 16.11 -0.32
N PRO A 24 -4.76 16.48 0.63
CA PRO A 24 -3.31 16.46 0.42
C PRO A 24 -2.81 15.09 -0.03
N ALA A 25 -1.71 15.06 -0.78
CA ALA A 25 -1.22 13.81 -1.39
C ALA A 25 -0.69 12.81 -0.36
N GLU A 26 -0.22 13.31 0.79
CA GLU A 26 0.22 12.56 1.96
C GLU A 26 -0.92 11.85 2.71
N ASP A 27 -2.14 12.40 2.64
CA ASP A 27 -3.33 11.85 3.29
C ASP A 27 -4.03 10.78 2.42
N VAL A 28 -3.45 10.43 1.28
CA VAL A 28 -4.04 9.55 0.28
C VAL A 28 -3.31 8.21 0.24
N ASP A 29 -4.07 7.13 0.42
CA ASP A 29 -3.60 5.77 0.17
C ASP A 29 -3.57 5.48 -1.34
N TRP A 30 -2.38 5.55 -1.94
CA TRP A 30 -2.21 5.27 -3.37
C TRP A 30 -2.08 3.77 -3.62
N GLN A 31 -2.75 3.24 -4.64
CA GLN A 31 -2.61 1.84 -5.03
C GLN A 31 -1.51 1.65 -6.07
N THR A 32 -0.72 0.59 -5.95
CA THR A 32 0.23 0.14 -6.97
C THR A 32 0.20 -1.37 -7.20
N LYS A 33 0.73 -1.80 -8.34
CA LYS A 33 0.91 -3.21 -8.72
C LYS A 33 2.27 -3.47 -9.39
N GLY A 34 3.18 -2.50 -9.35
CA GLY A 34 4.34 -2.46 -10.24
C GLY A 34 5.70 -2.42 -9.55
N ILE A 35 5.75 -2.30 -8.22
CA ILE A 35 7.04 -2.30 -7.50
C ILE A 35 7.62 -3.72 -7.52
N ASP A 36 6.81 -4.69 -7.08
CA ASP A 36 7.10 -6.11 -7.07
C ASP A 36 5.83 -6.90 -7.42
N ARG A 37 5.82 -8.22 -7.19
CA ARG A 37 4.59 -9.00 -7.22
C ARG A 37 3.68 -8.52 -6.08
N PRO A 38 2.42 -8.13 -6.34
CA PRO A 38 1.54 -7.61 -5.30
C PRO A 38 1.34 -8.58 -4.14
N THR A 39 1.64 -8.12 -2.93
CA THR A 39 1.57 -8.90 -1.68
C THR A 39 0.78 -8.18 -0.58
N MET A 40 0.10 -7.08 -0.94
CA MET A 40 -0.54 -6.16 0.01
C MET A 40 0.48 -5.47 0.91
N THR A 41 1.68 -5.19 0.38
CA THR A 41 2.70 -4.47 1.13
C THR A 41 2.45 -2.97 1.06
N THR A 42 2.75 -2.27 2.14
CA THR A 42 2.71 -0.81 2.15
C THR A 42 4.12 -0.28 1.87
N PHE A 43 4.24 0.69 1.00
CA PHE A 43 5.49 1.39 0.70
C PHE A 43 5.36 2.86 1.09
N ARG A 44 6.47 3.52 1.39
CA ARG A 44 6.53 4.96 1.64
C ARG A 44 7.53 5.62 0.71
N ILE A 45 7.16 6.78 0.16
CA ILE A 45 8.11 7.66 -0.52
C ILE A 45 8.40 8.82 0.40
N THR A 46 9.66 8.95 0.81
CA THR A 46 10.10 10.01 1.73
C THR A 46 10.31 11.34 0.99
N ALA A 47 10.36 12.43 1.74
CA ALA A 47 10.62 13.77 1.22
C ALA A 47 11.98 13.91 0.49
N ASP A 48 12.99 13.16 0.94
CA ASP A 48 14.31 13.09 0.30
C ASP A 48 14.36 12.10 -0.87
N GLY A 49 13.23 11.49 -1.23
CA GLY A 49 13.08 10.65 -2.41
C GLY A 49 13.55 9.21 -2.22
N ARG A 50 13.48 8.66 -1.00
CA ARG A 50 13.74 7.24 -0.74
C ARG A 50 12.47 6.43 -0.79
N LEU A 51 12.60 5.17 -1.21
CA LEU A 51 11.53 4.19 -1.14
C LEU A 51 11.74 3.33 0.10
N LEU A 52 10.77 3.36 1.01
CA LEU A 52 10.72 2.45 2.15
C LEU A 52 9.68 1.36 1.87
N GLU A 53 10.02 0.12 2.22
CA GLU A 53 9.11 -1.01 2.23
C GLU A 53 8.73 -1.33 3.67
N GLU A 54 7.44 -1.58 3.91
CA GLU A 54 6.95 -2.02 5.21
C GLU A 54 7.50 -3.42 5.52
N GLU A 55 8.21 -3.54 6.63
CA GLU A 55 8.55 -4.83 7.22
C GLU A 55 7.39 -5.28 8.12
N TRP A 56 6.89 -6.48 7.88
CA TRP A 56 5.80 -7.05 8.66
C TRP A 56 5.92 -8.57 8.73
N HIS A 57 5.32 -9.13 9.78
CA HIS A 57 5.11 -10.57 9.92
C HIS A 57 3.66 -10.87 10.27
N THR A 58 3.33 -12.17 10.28
CA THR A 58 2.01 -12.63 10.74
C THR A 58 2.14 -13.40 12.03
N GLU A 59 1.33 -13.02 13.01
CA GLU A 59 1.13 -13.77 14.24
C GLU A 59 -0.19 -14.53 14.20
N ALA A 60 -0.24 -15.69 14.86
CA ALA A 60 -1.47 -16.47 14.97
C ALA A 60 -2.43 -15.80 15.97
N VAL A 61 -3.71 -15.72 15.60
CA VAL A 61 -4.78 -15.21 16.46
C VAL A 61 -5.44 -16.41 17.14
N PRO A 62 -5.59 -16.40 18.47
CA PRO A 62 -6.25 -17.49 19.16
C PRO A 62 -7.74 -17.54 18.79
N PRO A 63 -8.39 -18.72 18.78
CA PRO A 63 -9.77 -18.87 18.32
C PRO A 63 -10.77 -17.91 18.99
N GLU A 64 -10.62 -17.65 20.30
CA GLU A 64 -11.49 -16.75 21.06
C GLU A 64 -11.57 -15.32 20.52
N ASP A 65 -10.52 -14.85 19.85
CA ASP A 65 -10.44 -13.50 19.28
C ASP A 65 -10.80 -13.48 17.78
N ARG A 66 -11.15 -14.63 17.19
CA ARG A 66 -11.50 -14.71 15.76
C ARG A 66 -12.98 -14.37 15.54
N PRO A 67 -13.32 -13.67 14.44
CA PRO A 67 -14.68 -13.15 14.22
C PRO A 67 -15.81 -14.19 14.22
N TYR A 68 -15.53 -15.43 13.82
CA TYR A 68 -16.56 -16.47 13.63
C TYR A 68 -16.30 -17.75 14.42
N ALA A 69 -15.15 -17.89 15.08
CA ALA A 69 -14.76 -19.14 15.72
C ALA A 69 -15.62 -19.50 16.95
N SER A 70 -16.34 -18.53 17.52
CA SER A 70 -17.27 -18.76 18.63
C SER A 70 -18.70 -19.12 18.19
N ARG A 71 -18.94 -19.30 16.88
CA ARG A 71 -20.27 -19.64 16.36
C ARG A 71 -20.51 -21.15 16.45
N ASP A 72 -21.68 -21.53 16.94
CA ASP A 72 -22.06 -22.94 17.12
C ASP A 72 -22.19 -23.72 15.79
N ASP A 73 -22.34 -23.02 14.65
CA ASP A 73 -22.47 -23.58 13.31
C ASP A 73 -21.16 -23.62 12.50
N VAL A 74 -20.03 -23.25 13.13
CA VAL A 74 -18.71 -23.16 12.50
C VAL A 74 -17.75 -24.12 13.21
N ASP A 75 -17.29 -25.15 12.51
CA ASP A 75 -16.29 -26.11 13.03
C ASP A 75 -14.86 -25.70 12.67
N GLU A 76 -13.85 -26.37 13.24
CA GLU A 76 -12.43 -26.01 13.03
C GLU A 76 -11.93 -26.21 11.59
N GLU A 77 -12.63 -27.02 10.79
CA GLU A 77 -12.29 -27.30 9.39
C GLU A 77 -12.95 -26.29 8.42
N ASP A 78 -13.91 -25.50 8.90
CA ASP A 78 -14.62 -24.48 8.12
C ASP A 78 -13.69 -23.31 7.75
N LEU A 79 -13.81 -22.83 6.51
CA LEU A 79 -13.10 -21.64 6.03
C LEU A 79 -13.44 -20.39 6.87
N LEU A 80 -14.64 -20.31 7.43
CA LEU A 80 -15.07 -19.25 8.34
C LEU A 80 -14.30 -19.27 9.67
N TYR A 81 -13.94 -20.45 10.17
CA TYR A 81 -13.12 -20.60 11.38
C TYR A 81 -11.70 -20.06 11.19
N MET A 82 -11.19 -20.20 9.97
CA MET A 82 -9.88 -19.70 9.57
C MET A 82 -9.88 -18.19 9.28
N ALA A 83 -11.05 -17.55 9.19
CA ALA A 83 -11.12 -16.12 8.99
C ALA A 83 -10.57 -15.37 10.22
N GLY A 84 -9.64 -14.45 9.99
CA GLY A 84 -8.96 -13.73 11.06
C GLY A 84 -7.99 -14.59 11.89
N CYS A 85 -7.59 -15.78 11.41
CA CYS A 85 -6.65 -16.63 12.16
C CYS A 85 -5.21 -16.08 12.24
N ARG A 86 -4.91 -15.00 11.52
CA ARG A 86 -3.62 -14.32 11.55
C ARG A 86 -3.82 -12.81 11.57
N ASN A 87 -3.01 -12.15 12.40
CA ASN A 87 -2.87 -10.70 12.40
C ASN A 87 -1.56 -10.34 11.73
N ARG A 88 -1.59 -9.26 10.95
CA ARG A 88 -0.38 -8.64 10.42
C ARG A 88 0.17 -7.68 11.47
N VAL A 89 1.44 -7.85 11.81
CA VAL A 89 2.15 -7.02 12.78
C VAL A 89 3.20 -6.22 12.02
N HIS A 90 3.19 -4.91 12.23
CA HIS A 90 4.16 -3.99 11.65
C HIS A 90 5.47 -4.04 12.45
N ASP A 91 6.57 -4.40 11.80
CA ASP A 91 7.90 -4.51 12.40
C ASP A 91 8.77 -3.28 12.16
N GLY A 92 8.45 -2.50 11.12
CA GLY A 92 9.15 -1.26 10.81
C GLY A 92 9.20 -0.95 9.33
N TRP A 93 10.23 -0.21 8.95
CA TRP A 93 10.48 0.23 7.58
C TRP A 93 11.91 -0.11 7.19
N ILE A 94 12.06 -0.72 6.02
CA ILE A 94 13.36 -0.99 5.40
C ILE A 94 13.52 -0.11 4.16
N GLU A 95 14.70 0.47 3.96
CA GLU A 95 14.99 1.26 2.77
C GLU A 95 15.34 0.35 1.59
N ARG A 96 14.79 0.66 0.41
CA ARG A 96 15.02 -0.06 -0.84
C ARG A 96 16.13 0.61 -1.65
N ASP A 97 17.32 0.67 -1.06
CA ASP A 97 18.51 1.40 -1.57
C ASP A 97 18.94 1.02 -2.99
N ASP A 98 18.62 -0.19 -3.44
CA ASP A 98 18.99 -0.74 -4.73
C ASP A 98 17.85 -0.79 -5.74
N TYR A 99 16.65 -0.32 -5.37
CA TYR A 99 15.50 -0.36 -6.26
C TYR A 99 15.75 0.50 -7.51
N HIS A 100 15.58 -0.12 -8.68
CA HIS A 100 15.73 0.54 -9.97
C HIS A 100 14.57 0.11 -10.86
N GLY A 101 13.69 1.04 -11.19
CA GLY A 101 12.49 0.72 -11.93
C GLY A 101 11.48 1.83 -11.99
N ARG A 102 10.33 1.48 -12.56
CA ARG A 102 9.18 2.37 -12.68
C ARG A 102 7.91 1.61 -12.33
N PHE A 103 7.00 2.29 -11.67
CA PHE A 103 5.69 1.74 -11.31
C PHE A 103 4.63 2.83 -11.39
N LYS A 104 3.36 2.44 -11.27
CA LYS A 104 2.24 3.36 -11.29
C LYS A 104 1.60 3.47 -9.92
N LEU A 105 1.31 4.69 -9.50
CA LEU A 105 0.42 5.00 -8.38
C LEU A 105 -0.94 5.34 -8.94
N THR A 106 -1.99 4.93 -8.24
CA THR A 106 -3.35 5.18 -8.70
C THR A 106 -4.27 5.41 -7.52
N HIS A 107 -5.09 6.46 -7.59
CA HIS A 107 -6.17 6.70 -6.64
C HIS A 107 -7.42 7.21 -7.34
N SER A 108 -8.59 6.85 -6.83
CA SER A 108 -9.88 7.34 -7.32
C SER A 108 -10.49 8.23 -6.23
N PHE A 109 -10.60 9.53 -6.50
CA PHE A 109 -11.20 10.46 -5.55
C PHE A 109 -12.72 10.50 -5.74
N GLU A 110 -13.48 10.55 -4.67
CA GLU A 110 -14.96 10.65 -4.75
C GLU A 110 -15.42 11.92 -5.49
N ASN A 111 -14.65 13.00 -5.36
CA ASN A 111 -14.95 14.29 -5.97
C ASN A 111 -14.47 14.41 -7.43
N LEU A 112 -13.87 13.36 -8.00
CA LEU A 112 -13.37 13.33 -9.37
C LEU A 112 -13.97 12.14 -10.12
N ASP A 113 -14.53 12.38 -11.30
CA ASP A 113 -15.02 11.32 -12.20
C ASP A 113 -13.89 10.56 -12.90
N THR A 114 -12.62 10.83 -12.56
CA THR A 114 -11.45 10.29 -13.23
C THR A 114 -10.45 9.68 -12.26
N LEU A 115 -9.77 8.65 -12.75
CA LEU A 115 -8.73 7.94 -12.04
C LEU A 115 -7.43 8.77 -12.06
N VAL A 116 -6.91 9.11 -10.89
CA VAL A 116 -5.68 9.87 -10.75
C VAL A 116 -4.52 8.89 -10.79
N THR A 117 -3.74 8.89 -11.88
CA THR A 117 -2.59 8.00 -12.07
C THR A 117 -1.27 8.78 -12.22
N TYR A 118 -0.22 8.28 -11.58
CA TYR A 118 1.15 8.77 -11.73
C TYR A 118 2.08 7.62 -12.12
N GLN A 119 3.03 7.86 -13.02
CA GLN A 119 4.20 7.00 -13.17
C GLN A 119 5.30 7.54 -12.26
N VAL A 120 5.89 6.66 -11.46
CA VAL A 120 7.01 6.96 -10.57
C VAL A 120 8.25 6.26 -11.11
N THR A 121 9.38 6.95 -11.11
CA THR A 121 10.65 6.41 -11.57
C THR A 121 11.68 6.50 -10.44
N PHE A 122 12.36 5.38 -10.19
CA PHE A 122 13.46 5.28 -9.25
C PHE A 122 14.71 4.74 -9.95
N THR A 123 15.86 5.29 -9.58
CA THR A 123 17.17 4.87 -10.02
C THR A 123 18.06 4.69 -8.80
N HIS A 124 18.43 3.43 -8.49
CA HIS A 124 19.30 3.07 -7.36
C HIS A 124 18.80 3.64 -6.02
N GLY A 125 17.55 3.31 -5.67
CA GLY A 125 16.90 3.71 -4.42
C GLY A 125 16.45 5.17 -4.35
N GLN A 126 16.82 5.99 -5.35
CA GLN A 126 16.51 7.40 -5.39
C GLN A 126 15.38 7.69 -6.38
N LEU A 127 14.39 8.47 -5.93
CA LEU A 127 13.30 8.99 -6.74
C LEU A 127 13.87 9.96 -7.79
N GLU A 128 13.60 9.67 -9.07
CA GLU A 128 13.87 10.59 -10.17
C GLU A 128 12.72 11.57 -10.40
N GLY A 129 11.48 11.12 -10.17
CA GLY A 129 10.31 11.98 -10.22
C GLY A 129 9.00 11.25 -10.50
N PHE A 130 7.97 12.07 -10.65
CA PHE A 130 6.61 11.66 -10.97
C PHE A 130 6.20 12.23 -12.33
N GLU A 131 5.44 11.46 -13.09
CA GLU A 131 4.83 11.88 -14.34
C GLU A 131 3.33 11.61 -14.27
N ARG A 132 2.52 12.65 -14.50
CA ARG A 132 1.07 12.53 -14.55
C ARG A 132 0.65 11.76 -15.79
N LEU A 133 -0.12 10.69 -15.64
CA LEU A 133 -0.70 9.96 -16.77
C LEU A 133 -2.15 10.41 -16.97
N GLN A 134 -2.50 10.74 -18.22
CA GLN A 134 -3.86 11.10 -18.67
C GLN A 134 -4.68 9.86 -19.02
#